data_AF-A0A2R6R4T6-F1
#
_entry.id   AF-A0A2R6R4T6-F1
#
_cell.length_a   1.000
_cell.length_b   1.000
_cell.length_c   1.000
_cell.angle_alpha   90.00
_cell.angle_beta   90.00
_cell.angle_gamma   90.00
#
_symmetry.space_group_name_H-M   'P 1'
#
loop_
_entity.id
_entity.type
_entity.pdbx_description
1 polymer ?
#
loop_
_entity_poly.entity_id
_entity_poly.type
_entity_poly.pdbx_seq_one_letter_code
_entity_poly.pdbx_strand_id
1 'polypeptide(L)'
;MAKLKIGGSWSGVLEVELENWTVPMLREEVARRSQCGAESINLICAGKVLKDGDGTHKLSQLGVKNNAKVLASRVSADQGMVLKNELMAEDERSSRLTRLKAAVTSLAKRHADGSLPIENFNLELENQSGEAVQLGSETDQRAVMMGLMLHANAKQLIRREKYKDALEVLVMGEEAFTLCNSKVIELIDNVPILQIDMVWCYFMLRDISWLSVAGLRLSKAREGIERAHGKESSRLRLLQGGRHPEIALHLRMELLEGVVAYHSGQLEKSRQALTSAQTKYFQLQVPDEALSLLMSMGYEERDVKRALRMTNQDIESAVDFLVEEKAKNKQKREDNIRREKEIRKQKLYGITPLGKPVNLQRLNYLASIGFDNELAAEALRRNENDTQKALDDLTNPESNSAMQLAIESKNRKRNRQETDAAIEELISMGFPRAAVVAAVRTFGSKGPALNHLLDQPNQNPTDSSDPVPNTLGDDTLSTEGGVEGSSGGVNEDPSTDDGAEEGPSAQKIEDRDMEMEDELTGELQKADAFSDYDIEVTKEGEAINEYLALLASTKNGEKVSSSH
;
A
#
# COMPACT_ATOMS: atom_id res chain seq x y z
N MET A 1 13.14 63.98 27.05
CA MET A 1 13.18 63.44 25.67
C MET A 1 14.59 62.94 25.36
N ALA A 2 14.74 61.64 25.12
CA ALA A 2 15.98 61.02 24.68
C ALA A 2 15.88 60.69 23.17
N LYS A 3 17.00 60.75 22.45
CA LYS A 3 17.05 60.46 21.02
C LYS A 3 17.52 59.02 20.81
N LEU A 4 16.72 58.18 20.17
CA LEU A 4 17.10 56.84 19.72
C LEU A 4 17.41 56.86 18.24
N LYS A 5 18.52 56.23 17.85
CA LYS A 5 18.88 56.05 16.44
C LYS A 5 18.42 54.66 16.01
N ILE A 6 17.37 54.62 15.19
CA ILE A 6 16.83 53.37 14.67
C ILE A 6 17.42 53.15 13.28
N GLY A 7 17.89 51.93 13.01
CA GLY A 7 18.37 51.50 11.70
C GLY A 7 17.79 50.16 11.31
N GLY A 8 17.72 49.86 10.01
CA GLY A 8 17.14 48.63 9.46
C GLY A 8 15.82 48.89 8.73
N SER A 9 14.74 48.17 9.08
CA SER A 9 13.41 48.25 8.44
C SER A 9 12.83 49.66 8.39
N TRP A 10 13.19 50.51 9.34
CA TRP A 10 13.05 51.96 9.25
C TRP A 10 14.32 52.59 9.81
N SER A 11 14.80 53.66 9.15
CA SER A 11 16.02 54.36 9.55
C SER A 11 15.70 55.81 9.88
N GLY A 12 15.97 56.23 11.12
CA GLY A 12 15.65 57.58 11.57
C GLY A 12 15.93 57.80 13.06
N VAL A 13 15.77 59.05 13.49
CA VAL A 13 15.89 59.42 14.91
C VAL A 13 14.50 59.50 15.52
N LEU A 14 14.28 58.74 16.59
CA LEU A 14 13.03 58.73 17.36
C LEU A 14 13.26 59.44 18.69
N GLU A 15 12.47 60.46 19.00
CA GLU A 15 12.48 61.10 20.32
C GLU A 15 11.50 60.39 21.24
N VAL A 16 12.02 59.78 22.31
CA VAL A 16 11.23 58.97 23.24
C VAL A 16 11.51 59.34 24.69
N GLU A 17 10.54 59.08 25.55
CA GLU A 17 10.70 59.17 27.00
C GLU A 17 11.09 57.81 27.56
N LEU A 18 12.39 57.59 27.79
CA LEU A 18 12.96 56.31 28.25
C LEU A 18 12.39 55.81 29.59
N GLU A 19 11.78 56.72 30.35
CA GLU A 19 11.15 56.45 31.65
C GLU A 19 9.67 56.07 31.51
N ASN A 20 9.04 56.27 30.35
CA ASN A 20 7.61 56.00 30.14
C ASN A 20 7.36 54.96 29.03
N TRP A 21 8.27 54.84 28.07
CA TRP A 21 8.12 53.92 26.95
C TRP A 21 8.51 52.49 27.30
N THR A 22 7.76 51.53 26.76
CA THR A 22 8.00 50.08 26.87
C THR A 22 8.43 49.51 25.50
N VAL A 23 8.91 48.26 25.48
CA VAL A 23 9.32 47.59 24.22
C VAL A 23 8.16 47.45 23.21
N PRO A 24 6.93 47.09 23.62
CA PRO A 24 5.79 47.05 22.71
C PRO A 24 5.48 48.42 22.09
N MET A 25 5.50 49.50 22.87
CA MET A 25 5.26 50.87 22.36
C MET A 25 6.32 51.30 21.35
N LEU A 26 7.59 50.97 21.62
CA LEU A 26 8.67 51.25 20.68
C LEU A 26 8.53 50.42 19.39
N ARG A 27 8.12 49.15 19.50
CA ARG A 27 7.89 48.26 18.36
C ARG A 27 6.75 48.75 17.50
N GLU A 28 5.64 49.16 18.11
CA GLU A 28 4.46 49.68 17.42
C GLU A 28 4.74 51.00 16.70
N GLU A 29 5.48 51.92 17.32
CA GLU A 29 5.85 53.18 16.65
C GLU A 29 6.83 52.96 15.48
N VAL A 30 7.76 52.01 15.61
CA VAL A 30 8.64 51.61 14.50
C VAL A 30 7.82 50.94 13.39
N ALA A 31 6.88 50.06 13.75
CA ALA A 31 5.97 49.38 12.83
C ALA A 31 5.11 50.34 12.02
N ARG A 32 4.53 51.33 12.70
CA ARG A 32 3.73 52.39 12.09
C ARG A 32 4.54 53.20 11.07
N ARG A 33 5.81 53.52 11.39
CA ARG A 33 6.70 54.27 10.49
C ARG A 33 7.28 53.42 9.36
N SER A 34 7.41 52.12 9.54
CA SER A 34 7.85 51.17 8.52
C SER A 34 6.71 50.57 7.68
N GLN A 35 5.45 50.99 7.90
CA GLN A 35 4.26 50.44 7.24
C GLN A 35 4.15 48.90 7.35
N CYS A 36 4.52 48.35 8.51
CA CYS A 36 4.47 46.91 8.79
C CYS A 36 3.68 46.63 10.07
N GLY A 37 3.23 45.39 10.28
CA GLY A 37 2.60 44.99 11.55
C GLY A 37 3.64 44.86 12.68
N ALA A 38 3.28 45.22 13.91
CA ALA A 38 4.18 45.17 15.07
C ALA A 38 4.75 43.76 15.32
N GLU A 39 3.98 42.71 15.04
CA GLU A 39 4.38 41.30 15.16
C GLU A 39 5.53 40.90 14.21
N SER A 40 5.80 41.72 13.18
CA SER A 40 6.80 41.43 12.16
C SER A 40 8.15 42.13 12.39
N ILE A 41 8.33 42.80 13.53
CA ILE A 41 9.53 43.59 13.83
C ILE A 41 10.24 43.10 15.08
N ASN A 42 11.48 42.68 14.90
CA ASN A 42 12.42 42.43 15.99
C ASN A 42 13.29 43.65 16.23
N LEU A 43 13.35 44.10 17.49
CA LEU A 43 14.21 45.19 17.93
C LEU A 43 15.46 44.65 18.62
N ILE A 44 16.63 45.09 18.19
CA ILE A 44 17.92 44.66 18.74
C ILE A 44 18.68 45.90 19.23
N CYS A 45 19.05 45.92 20.51
CA CYS A 45 19.84 47.00 21.11
C CYS A 45 21.11 46.41 21.72
N ALA A 46 22.28 46.96 21.37
CA ALA A 46 23.58 46.53 21.87
C ALA A 46 23.84 45.00 21.79
N GLY A 47 23.36 44.35 20.71
CA GLY A 47 23.54 42.92 20.47
C GLY A 47 22.53 42.01 21.18
N LYS A 48 21.54 42.55 21.90
CA LYS A 48 20.46 41.79 22.55
C LYS A 48 19.12 42.07 21.88
N VAL A 49 18.37 41.00 21.57
CA VAL A 49 16.99 41.10 21.09
C VAL A 49 16.11 41.53 22.26
N LEU A 50 15.36 42.63 22.08
CA LEU A 50 14.41 43.13 23.06
C LEU A 50 13.15 42.26 22.98
N LYS A 51 12.90 41.47 24.02
CA LYS A 51 11.67 40.66 24.16
C LYS A 51 10.59 41.47 24.86
N ASP A 52 9.33 41.23 24.52
CA ASP A 52 8.21 42.03 25.02
C ASP A 52 7.89 41.79 26.51
N GLY A 53 8.37 40.68 27.09
CA GLY A 53 8.22 40.37 28.52
C GLY A 53 6.79 40.57 29.03
N ASP A 54 6.64 41.02 30.28
CA ASP A 54 5.34 41.34 30.89
C ASP A 54 4.78 42.72 30.47
N GLY A 55 5.35 43.36 29.44
CA GLY A 55 4.89 44.67 28.92
C GLY A 55 5.08 45.88 29.84
N THR A 56 5.54 45.69 31.08
CA THR A 56 5.68 46.74 32.11
C THR A 56 7.10 47.29 32.26
N HIS A 57 8.09 46.62 31.66
CA HIS A 57 9.49 47.06 31.73
C HIS A 57 9.76 48.28 30.84
N LYS A 58 10.26 49.34 31.47
CA LYS A 58 10.62 50.60 30.80
C LYS A 58 11.92 50.42 30.00
N LEU A 59 12.06 51.14 28.88
CA LEU A 59 13.26 51.07 28.03
C LEU A 59 14.57 51.36 28.80
N SER A 60 14.53 52.26 29.79
CA SER A 60 15.65 52.54 30.70
C SER A 60 16.12 51.33 31.51
N GLN A 61 15.19 50.47 31.97
CA GLN A 61 15.48 49.25 32.72
C GLN A 61 16.11 48.15 31.85
N LEU A 62 15.88 48.21 30.53
CA LEU A 62 16.43 47.29 29.54
C LEU A 62 17.78 47.77 28.97
N GLY A 63 18.38 48.79 29.59
CA GLY A 63 19.70 49.29 29.22
C GLY A 63 19.71 50.22 28.00
N VAL A 64 18.54 50.68 27.54
CA VAL A 64 18.43 51.65 26.44
C VAL A 64 18.74 53.04 26.98
N LYS A 65 19.84 53.63 26.49
CA LYS A 65 20.33 54.97 26.90
C LYS A 65 20.02 56.03 25.84
N ASN A 66 20.18 57.30 26.20
CA ASN A 66 20.13 58.40 25.24
C ASN A 66 21.20 58.20 24.14
N ASN A 67 20.83 58.40 22.88
CA ASN A 67 21.63 58.08 21.67
C ASN A 67 21.90 56.59 21.42
N ALA A 68 21.16 55.66 22.04
CA ALA A 68 21.28 54.24 21.74
C ALA A 68 20.93 53.93 20.28
N LYS A 69 21.67 52.97 19.70
CA LYS A 69 21.42 52.43 18.37
C LYS A 69 20.55 51.19 18.49
N VAL A 70 19.36 51.22 17.90
CA VAL A 70 18.42 50.11 17.86
C VAL A 70 18.30 49.64 16.42
N LEU A 71 18.57 48.37 16.16
CA LEU A 71 18.35 47.75 14.87
C LEU A 71 16.94 47.17 14.85
N ALA A 72 16.09 47.65 13.94
CA ALA A 72 14.79 47.07 13.64
C ALA A 72 14.95 46.14 12.44
N SER A 73 14.72 44.85 12.63
CA SER A 73 14.73 43.86 11.55
C SER A 73 13.34 43.31 11.34
N ARG A 74 12.92 43.20 10.07
CA ARG A 74 11.64 42.60 9.72
C ARG A 74 11.80 41.09 9.72
N VAL A 75 11.06 40.40 10.56
CA VAL A 75 10.91 38.95 10.55
C VAL A 75 9.49 38.65 10.13
N SER A 76 9.31 38.11 8.92
CA SER A 76 8.01 37.61 8.50
C SER A 76 7.72 36.31 9.25
N ALA A 77 6.87 36.37 10.27
CA ALA A 77 6.34 35.19 10.96
C ALA A 77 5.72 34.19 9.96
N ASP A 78 5.12 34.69 8.89
CA ASP A 78 4.56 33.90 7.80
C ASP A 78 5.60 33.04 7.07
N GLN A 79 6.80 33.55 6.77
CA GLN A 79 7.83 32.74 6.10
C GLN A 79 8.38 31.64 7.00
N GLY A 80 8.49 31.89 8.31
CA GLY A 80 8.91 30.86 9.27
C GLY A 80 7.87 29.76 9.46
N MET A 81 6.58 30.11 9.48
CA MET A 81 5.49 29.14 9.53
C MET A 81 5.34 28.35 8.23
N VAL A 82 5.48 29.01 7.07
CA VAL A 82 5.47 28.34 5.76
C VAL A 82 6.62 27.35 5.66
N LEU A 83 7.85 27.75 5.99
CA LEU A 83 9.02 26.87 5.96
C LEU A 83 8.87 25.68 6.93
N LYS A 84 8.33 25.93 8.13
CA LYS A 84 8.07 24.86 9.10
C LYS A 84 7.00 23.88 8.60
N ASN A 85 5.94 24.38 7.98
CA ASN A 85 4.88 23.54 7.42
C ASN A 85 5.37 22.75 6.19
N GLU A 86 6.23 23.35 5.35
CA GLU A 86 6.87 22.66 4.22
C GLU A 86 7.77 21.52 4.70
N LEU A 87 8.60 21.77 5.72
CA LEU A 87 9.45 20.74 6.32
C LEU A 87 8.63 19.61 6.96
N MET A 88 7.57 19.94 7.71
CA MET A 88 6.67 18.92 8.28
C MET A 88 6.00 18.08 7.20
N ALA A 89 5.56 18.71 6.10
CA ALA A 89 4.96 18.00 4.98
C ALA A 89 5.97 17.15 4.19
N GLU A 90 7.25 17.53 4.19
CA GLU A 90 8.34 16.73 3.59
C GLU A 90 8.73 15.55 4.48
N ASP A 91 8.78 15.75 5.80
CA ASP A 91 9.01 14.68 6.78
C ASP A 91 7.87 13.63 6.73
N GLU A 92 6.61 14.07 6.65
CA GLU A 92 5.46 13.16 6.51
C GLU A 92 5.53 12.37 5.20
N ARG A 93 5.90 13.02 4.09
CA ARG A 93 6.10 12.37 2.78
C ARG A 93 7.21 11.32 2.86
N SER A 94 8.39 11.68 3.39
CA SER A 94 9.52 10.75 3.51
C SER A 94 9.22 9.55 4.42
N SER A 95 8.46 9.78 5.50
CA SER A 95 7.99 8.72 6.39
C SER A 95 7.05 7.75 5.67
N ARG A 96 6.05 8.28 4.95
CA ARG A 96 5.13 7.47 4.15
C ARG A 96 5.86 6.65 3.09
N LEU A 97 6.86 7.24 2.44
CA LEU A 97 7.64 6.60 1.39
C LEU A 97 8.51 5.46 1.92
N THR A 98 9.06 5.64 3.13
CA THR A 98 9.79 4.57 3.84
C THR A 98 8.86 3.41 4.21
N ARG A 99 7.66 3.71 4.72
CA ARG A 99 6.62 2.71 5.02
C ARG A 99 6.22 1.94 3.76
N LEU A 100 5.98 2.66 2.66
CA LEU A 100 5.65 2.07 1.35
C LEU A 100 6.73 1.11 0.87
N LYS A 101 8.01 1.51 0.92
CA LYS A 101 9.14 0.68 0.49
C LYS A 101 9.27 -0.58 1.34
N ALA A 102 9.06 -0.48 2.65
CA ALA A 102 9.06 -1.64 3.56
C ALA A 102 7.91 -2.61 3.23
N ALA A 103 6.69 -2.10 3.05
CA ALA A 103 5.51 -2.91 2.70
C ALA A 103 5.68 -3.64 1.36
N VAL A 104 6.12 -2.95 0.31
CA VAL A 104 6.38 -3.53 -1.01
C VAL A 104 7.45 -4.63 -0.95
N THR A 105 8.54 -4.40 -0.19
CA THR A 105 9.61 -5.38 -0.05
C THR A 105 9.14 -6.64 0.69
N SER A 106 8.35 -6.46 1.76
CA SER A 106 7.78 -7.58 2.52
C SER A 106 6.78 -8.40 1.69
N LEU A 107 5.88 -7.73 0.96
CA LEU A 107 4.91 -8.39 0.08
C LEU A 107 5.62 -9.17 -1.04
N ALA A 108 6.56 -8.55 -1.75
CA ALA A 108 7.27 -9.21 -2.85
C ALA A 108 8.13 -10.40 -2.37
N LYS A 109 8.67 -10.36 -1.15
CA LYS A 109 9.40 -11.50 -0.55
C LYS A 109 8.47 -12.68 -0.28
N ARG A 110 7.28 -12.46 0.26
CA ARG A 110 6.32 -13.51 0.61
C ARG A 110 5.79 -14.27 -0.61
N HIS A 111 5.58 -13.57 -1.72
CA HIS A 111 5.13 -14.18 -2.97
C HIS A 111 6.20 -15.03 -3.66
N ALA A 112 7.48 -14.70 -3.48
CA ALA A 112 8.57 -15.40 -4.15
C ALA A 112 8.93 -16.77 -3.51
N ASP A 113 8.72 -16.92 -2.19
CA ASP A 113 9.14 -18.12 -1.43
C ASP A 113 8.05 -19.23 -1.39
N GLY A 114 6.89 -19.02 -2.02
CA GLY A 114 5.79 -20.00 -2.04
C GLY A 114 5.16 -20.29 -0.67
N SER A 115 5.45 -19.45 0.33
CA SER A 115 4.87 -19.51 1.67
C SER A 115 3.36 -19.30 1.64
N LEU A 116 2.64 -19.85 2.64
CA LEU A 116 1.20 -19.62 2.73
C LEU A 116 0.88 -18.14 2.83
N PRO A 117 0.00 -17.60 1.96
CA PRO A 117 -0.45 -16.23 2.08
C PRO A 117 -1.08 -16.00 3.46
N ILE A 118 -0.49 -15.08 4.24
CA ILE A 118 -1.03 -14.69 5.55
C ILE A 118 -2.43 -14.06 5.35
N GLU A 119 -2.64 -13.33 4.26
CA GLU A 119 -3.90 -12.77 3.78
C GLU A 119 -4.32 -13.32 2.40
N ASN A 120 -5.48 -12.88 1.88
CA ASN A 120 -6.04 -13.30 0.58
C ASN A 120 -5.37 -12.59 -0.62
N PHE A 121 -4.29 -11.84 -0.42
CA PHE A 121 -3.54 -11.23 -1.51
C PHE A 121 -2.65 -12.29 -2.13
N ASN A 122 -3.03 -12.82 -3.29
CA ASN A 122 -2.16 -13.62 -4.14
C ASN A 122 -1.81 -12.81 -5.39
N LEU A 123 -0.60 -12.28 -5.45
CA LEU A 123 -0.11 -11.55 -6.61
C LEU A 123 0.63 -12.54 -7.52
N GLU A 124 0.07 -12.79 -8.71
CA GLU A 124 0.70 -13.61 -9.75
C GLU A 124 1.13 -12.69 -10.90
N LEU A 125 2.29 -12.97 -11.48
CA LEU A 125 2.74 -12.30 -12.69
C LEU A 125 1.93 -12.86 -13.85
N GLU A 126 1.10 -12.03 -14.49
CA GLU A 126 0.31 -12.41 -15.65
C GLU A 126 0.95 -11.88 -16.95
N ASN A 127 0.82 -12.62 -18.05
CA ASN A 127 1.11 -12.11 -19.39
C ASN A 127 -0.04 -11.21 -19.93
N GLN A 128 0.15 -10.65 -21.12
CA GLN A 128 -0.84 -9.81 -21.81
C GLN A 128 -2.19 -10.54 -22.09
N SER A 129 -2.24 -11.87 -21.98
CA SER A 129 -3.47 -12.67 -22.14
C SER A 129 -4.19 -12.94 -20.82
N GLY A 130 -3.55 -12.65 -19.68
CA GLY A 130 -4.02 -12.93 -18.32
C GLY A 130 -3.58 -14.30 -17.77
N GLU A 131 -2.58 -14.95 -18.38
CA GLU A 131 -2.07 -16.25 -17.94
C GLU A 131 -0.87 -16.06 -17.01
N ALA A 132 -0.78 -16.86 -15.95
CA ALA A 132 0.33 -16.80 -15.01
C ALA A 132 1.67 -17.21 -15.66
N VAL A 133 2.73 -16.45 -15.41
CA VAL A 133 4.07 -16.67 -15.96
C VAL A 133 5.11 -16.64 -14.84
N GLN A 134 6.05 -17.59 -14.89
CA GLN A 134 7.26 -17.54 -14.08
C GLN A 134 8.37 -16.85 -14.88
N LEU A 135 8.85 -15.71 -14.37
CA LEU A 135 9.88 -14.91 -15.03
C LEU A 135 11.22 -15.07 -14.32
N GLY A 136 12.26 -15.51 -15.02
CA GLY A 136 13.63 -15.48 -14.52
C GLY A 136 13.84 -16.19 -13.17
N SER A 137 14.77 -15.66 -12.38
CA SER A 137 15.09 -16.13 -11.02
C SER A 137 14.12 -15.59 -9.97
N GLU A 138 14.12 -16.16 -8.76
CA GLU A 138 13.33 -15.65 -7.63
C GLU A 138 13.60 -14.17 -7.35
N THR A 139 14.85 -13.72 -7.51
CA THR A 139 15.24 -12.32 -7.36
C THR A 139 14.65 -11.44 -8.47
N ASP A 140 14.58 -11.94 -9.71
CA ASP A 140 13.94 -11.23 -10.81
C ASP A 140 12.42 -11.13 -10.57
N GLN A 141 11.77 -12.21 -10.12
CA GLN A 141 10.33 -12.21 -9.82
C GLN A 141 9.99 -11.20 -8.73
N ARG A 142 10.79 -11.17 -7.66
CA ARG A 142 10.64 -10.20 -6.58
C ARG A 142 10.77 -8.78 -7.11
N ALA A 143 11.82 -8.49 -7.88
CA ALA A 143 12.07 -7.16 -8.41
C ALA A 143 10.99 -6.70 -9.41
N VAL A 144 10.52 -7.58 -10.30
CA VAL A 144 9.40 -7.31 -11.21
C VAL A 144 8.12 -7.03 -10.42
N MET A 145 7.78 -7.85 -9.42
CA MET A 145 6.59 -7.60 -8.60
C MET A 145 6.68 -6.28 -7.84
N MET A 146 7.83 -5.96 -7.25
CA MET A 146 8.04 -4.65 -6.61
C MET A 146 7.81 -3.50 -7.59
N GLY A 147 8.39 -3.58 -8.79
CA GLY A 147 8.22 -2.58 -9.84
C GLY A 147 6.77 -2.40 -10.27
N LEU A 148 6.04 -3.49 -10.47
CA LEU A 148 4.61 -3.47 -10.84
C LEU A 148 3.72 -2.90 -9.73
N MET A 149 3.97 -3.27 -8.47
CA MET A 149 3.22 -2.75 -7.33
C MET A 149 3.41 -1.24 -7.18
N LEU A 150 4.66 -0.78 -7.29
CA LEU A 150 4.99 0.65 -7.23
C LEU A 150 4.39 1.41 -8.42
N HIS A 151 4.41 0.83 -9.62
CA HIS A 151 3.80 1.45 -10.80
C HIS A 151 2.29 1.59 -10.65
N ALA A 152 1.59 0.56 -10.16
CA ALA A 152 0.16 0.62 -9.89
C ALA A 152 -0.20 1.69 -8.84
N ASN A 153 0.58 1.76 -7.75
CA ASN A 153 0.42 2.81 -6.75
C ASN A 153 0.67 4.22 -7.33
N ALA A 154 1.71 4.38 -8.14
CA ALA A 154 1.98 5.64 -8.83
C ALA A 154 0.84 6.06 -9.77
N LYS A 155 0.24 5.12 -10.52
CA LYS A 155 -0.93 5.41 -11.36
C LYS A 155 -2.12 5.92 -10.53
N GLN A 156 -2.32 5.38 -9.34
CA GLN A 156 -3.34 5.88 -8.42
C GLN A 156 -3.05 7.32 -7.97
N LEU A 157 -1.79 7.64 -7.67
CA LEU A 157 -1.36 9.01 -7.33
C LEU A 157 -1.54 9.97 -8.52
N ILE A 158 -1.26 9.53 -9.75
CA ILE A 158 -1.49 10.30 -10.99
C ILE A 158 -2.98 10.62 -11.16
N ARG A 159 -3.88 9.64 -10.95
CA ARG A 159 -5.34 9.84 -11.00
C ARG A 159 -5.83 10.82 -9.92
N ARG A 160 -5.18 10.83 -8.76
CA ARG A 160 -5.42 11.78 -7.66
C ARG A 160 -4.71 13.13 -7.85
N GLU A 161 -4.07 13.35 -8.99
CA GLU A 161 -3.31 14.56 -9.34
C GLU A 161 -2.12 14.88 -8.41
N LYS A 162 -1.65 13.89 -7.66
CA LYS A 162 -0.48 14.01 -6.77
C LYS A 162 0.81 13.70 -7.53
N TYR A 163 1.14 14.54 -8.50
CA TYR A 163 2.24 14.27 -9.45
C TYR A 163 3.63 14.22 -8.79
N LYS A 164 3.87 14.98 -7.71
CA LYS A 164 5.15 14.94 -6.97
C LYS A 164 5.35 13.59 -6.29
N ASP A 165 4.38 13.18 -5.48
CA ASP A 165 4.39 11.89 -4.79
C ASP A 165 4.46 10.74 -5.80
N ALA A 166 3.68 10.82 -6.90
CA ALA A 166 3.72 9.83 -7.96
C ALA A 166 5.13 9.66 -8.56
N LEU A 167 5.84 10.78 -8.79
CA LEU A 167 7.17 10.72 -9.36
C LEU A 167 8.16 10.01 -8.44
N GLU A 168 8.12 10.27 -7.14
CA GLU A 168 9.02 9.60 -6.18
C GLU A 168 8.75 8.08 -6.15
N VAL A 169 7.47 7.67 -6.23
CA VAL A 169 7.08 6.26 -6.33
C VAL A 169 7.52 5.63 -7.67
N LEU A 170 7.40 6.36 -8.79
CA LEU A 170 7.88 5.88 -10.10
C LEU A 170 9.40 5.68 -10.12
N VAL A 171 10.17 6.57 -9.47
CA VAL A 171 11.62 6.41 -9.32
C VAL A 171 11.95 5.12 -8.57
N MET A 172 11.25 4.83 -7.47
CA MET A 172 11.43 3.55 -6.77
C MET A 172 11.07 2.35 -7.65
N GLY A 173 10.01 2.47 -8.47
CA GLY A 173 9.64 1.43 -9.44
C GLY A 173 10.73 1.19 -10.49
N GLU A 174 11.32 2.26 -11.02
CA GLU A 174 12.46 2.20 -11.95
C GLU A 174 13.69 1.54 -11.30
N GLU A 175 14.01 1.89 -10.05
CA GLU A 175 15.07 1.24 -9.27
C GLU A 175 14.81 -0.26 -9.11
N ALA A 176 13.57 -0.65 -8.80
CA ALA A 176 13.19 -2.06 -8.68
C ALA A 176 13.39 -2.82 -10.00
N PHE A 177 12.94 -2.28 -11.13
CA PHE A 177 13.15 -2.92 -12.44
C PHE A 177 14.63 -3.02 -12.83
N THR A 178 15.47 -2.11 -12.34
CA THR A 178 16.92 -2.13 -12.59
C THR A 178 17.63 -3.28 -11.86
N LEU A 179 17.02 -3.85 -10.82
CA LEU A 179 17.54 -5.03 -10.13
C LEU A 179 17.36 -6.33 -10.94
N CYS A 180 16.46 -6.33 -11.93
CA CYS A 180 16.21 -7.49 -12.79
C CYS A 180 17.31 -7.67 -13.84
N ASN A 181 17.50 -8.91 -14.29
CA ASN A 181 18.28 -9.17 -15.49
C ASN A 181 17.64 -8.47 -16.72
N SER A 182 18.43 -7.69 -17.47
CA SER A 182 17.99 -6.97 -18.67
C SER A 182 17.19 -7.84 -19.63
N LYS A 183 17.59 -9.11 -19.81
CA LYS A 183 16.91 -10.04 -20.73
C LYS A 183 15.48 -10.38 -20.29
N VAL A 184 15.19 -10.33 -18.99
CA VAL A 184 13.86 -10.60 -18.44
C VAL A 184 12.93 -9.42 -18.70
N ILE A 185 13.44 -8.20 -18.57
CA ILE A 185 12.63 -6.96 -18.72
C ILE A 185 12.53 -6.47 -20.16
N GLU A 186 13.38 -6.95 -21.08
CA GLU A 186 13.40 -6.51 -22.49
C GLU A 186 12.05 -6.69 -23.21
N LEU A 187 11.28 -7.70 -22.83
CA LEU A 187 9.96 -8.01 -23.42
C LEU A 187 8.79 -7.50 -22.58
N ILE A 188 9.05 -6.82 -21.47
CA ILE A 188 8.04 -6.27 -20.55
C ILE A 188 7.78 -4.82 -20.96
N ASP A 189 6.53 -4.51 -21.32
CA ASP A 189 6.09 -3.15 -21.69
C ASP A 189 5.81 -2.26 -20.47
N ASN A 190 5.68 -2.81 -19.26
CA ASN A 190 5.49 -1.98 -18.06
C ASN A 190 6.66 -1.01 -17.81
N VAL A 191 7.90 -1.39 -18.13
CA VAL A 191 9.07 -0.51 -17.98
C VAL A 191 8.96 0.73 -18.87
N PRO A 192 8.77 0.63 -20.20
CA PRO A 192 8.58 1.81 -21.03
C PRO A 192 7.29 2.58 -20.72
N ILE A 193 6.20 1.93 -20.27
CA ILE A 193 5.00 2.65 -19.80
C ILE A 193 5.31 3.48 -18.55
N LEU A 194 6.08 2.94 -17.61
CA LEU A 194 6.55 3.68 -16.43
C LEU A 194 7.36 4.92 -16.83
N GLN A 195 8.22 4.83 -17.85
CA GLN A 195 8.95 5.99 -18.38
C GLN A 195 8.02 7.07 -18.93
N ILE A 196 6.96 6.67 -19.66
CA ILE A 196 5.95 7.60 -20.18
C ILE A 196 5.21 8.29 -19.03
N ASP A 197 4.84 7.55 -17.99
CA ASP A 197 4.17 8.10 -16.81
C ASP A 197 5.06 9.06 -16.00
N MET A 198 6.37 8.81 -15.93
CA MET A 198 7.32 9.76 -15.32
C MET A 198 7.36 11.07 -16.10
N VAL A 199 7.45 11.01 -17.43
CA VAL A 199 7.47 12.21 -18.27
C VAL A 199 6.13 12.93 -18.26
N TRP A 200 5.02 12.19 -18.11
CA TRP A 200 3.71 12.78 -17.85
C TRP A 200 3.69 13.57 -16.54
N CYS A 201 4.26 13.03 -15.45
CA CYS A 201 4.39 13.77 -14.20
C CYS A 201 5.25 15.03 -14.38
N TYR A 202 6.34 14.96 -15.14
CA TYR A 202 7.18 16.13 -15.46
C TYR A 202 6.36 17.22 -16.16
N PHE A 203 5.57 16.83 -17.16
CA PHE A 203 4.71 17.73 -17.91
C PHE A 203 3.66 18.38 -17.00
N MET A 204 2.96 17.59 -16.17
CA MET A 204 1.90 18.09 -15.28
C MET A 204 2.43 19.01 -14.18
N LEU A 205 3.67 18.82 -13.73
CA LEU A 205 4.35 19.72 -12.79
C LEU A 205 4.80 21.04 -13.43
N ARG A 206 4.74 21.16 -14.76
CA ARG A 206 5.17 22.32 -15.55
C ARG A 206 6.62 22.74 -15.28
N ASP A 207 7.47 21.79 -14.90
CA ASP A 207 8.88 22.04 -14.65
C ASP A 207 9.72 21.77 -15.91
N ILE A 208 10.14 22.87 -16.56
CA ILE A 208 10.91 22.83 -17.81
C ILE A 208 12.36 22.35 -17.56
N SER A 209 12.85 22.37 -16.31
CA SER A 209 14.21 21.93 -16.00
C SER A 209 14.47 20.46 -16.36
N TRP A 210 13.42 19.66 -16.48
CA TRP A 210 13.49 18.22 -16.75
C TRP A 210 13.42 17.86 -18.24
N LEU A 211 13.44 18.86 -19.14
CA LEU A 211 13.29 18.68 -20.58
C LEU A 211 14.31 17.70 -21.19
N SER A 212 15.58 17.80 -20.80
CA SER A 212 16.66 16.95 -21.33
C SER A 212 16.47 15.48 -20.92
N VAL A 213 16.09 15.26 -19.66
CA VAL A 213 15.80 13.93 -19.11
C VAL A 213 14.52 13.37 -19.75
N ALA A 214 13.51 14.20 -19.96
CA ALA A 214 12.25 13.81 -20.60
C ALA A 214 12.47 13.26 -22.01
N GLY A 215 13.26 13.96 -22.84
CA GLY A 215 13.58 13.50 -24.20
C GLY A 215 14.29 12.15 -24.22
N LEU A 216 15.28 11.94 -23.34
CA LEU A 216 15.98 10.66 -23.24
C LEU A 216 15.05 9.53 -22.78
N ARG A 217 14.18 9.79 -21.80
CA ARG A 217 13.22 8.80 -21.27
C ARG A 217 12.20 8.39 -22.34
N LEU A 218 11.67 9.35 -23.12
CA LEU A 218 10.76 9.06 -24.23
C LEU A 218 11.42 8.23 -25.33
N SER A 219 12.69 8.51 -25.68
CA SER A 219 13.43 7.69 -26.66
C SER A 219 13.57 6.24 -26.19
N LYS A 220 13.94 6.03 -24.92
CA LYS A 220 14.01 4.69 -24.32
C LYS A 220 12.64 4.01 -24.27
N ALA A 221 11.59 4.77 -23.95
CA ALA A 221 10.23 4.26 -23.94
C ALA A 221 9.81 3.76 -25.32
N ARG A 222 10.07 4.54 -26.38
CA ARG A 222 9.76 4.19 -27.76
C ARG A 222 10.47 2.89 -28.20
N GLU A 223 11.76 2.78 -27.95
CA GLU A 223 12.52 1.55 -28.24
C GLU A 223 12.01 0.34 -27.44
N GLY A 224 11.64 0.56 -26.16
CA GLY A 224 11.07 -0.47 -25.30
C GLY A 224 9.70 -0.96 -25.79
N ILE A 225 8.81 -0.03 -26.15
CA ILE A 225 7.50 -0.34 -26.72
C ILE A 225 7.64 -1.07 -28.05
N GLU A 226 8.51 -0.63 -28.96
CA GLU A 226 8.71 -1.34 -30.23
C GLU A 226 9.24 -2.77 -30.03
N ARG A 227 10.10 -2.98 -29.03
CA ARG A 227 10.61 -4.31 -28.68
C ARG A 227 9.51 -5.20 -28.08
N ALA A 228 8.65 -4.65 -27.21
CA ALA A 228 7.60 -5.38 -26.52
C ALA A 228 6.33 -5.58 -27.39
N HIS A 229 5.98 -4.64 -28.26
CA HIS A 229 4.76 -4.70 -29.09
C HIS A 229 5.05 -5.18 -30.51
N GLY A 230 6.32 -5.26 -30.89
CA GLY A 230 6.76 -5.49 -32.26
C GLY A 230 6.64 -4.23 -33.11
N LYS A 231 7.27 -4.25 -34.27
CA LYS A 231 7.21 -3.14 -35.23
C LYS A 231 5.75 -2.85 -35.63
N GLU A 232 5.37 -1.58 -35.59
CA GLU A 232 3.98 -1.12 -35.79
C GLU A 232 2.94 -1.83 -34.89
N SER A 233 3.36 -2.25 -33.68
CA SER A 233 2.52 -3.00 -32.72
C SER A 233 1.97 -4.33 -33.24
N SER A 234 2.57 -4.89 -34.29
CA SER A 234 2.10 -6.12 -34.94
C SER A 234 2.00 -7.33 -34.01
N ARG A 235 2.96 -7.52 -33.10
CA ARG A 235 2.95 -8.62 -32.12
C ARG A 235 1.83 -8.43 -31.11
N LEU A 236 1.66 -7.22 -30.59
CA LEU A 236 0.60 -6.90 -29.64
C LEU A 236 -0.79 -7.15 -30.26
N ARG A 237 -1.02 -6.65 -31.47
CA ARG A 237 -2.31 -6.87 -32.17
C ARG A 237 -2.56 -8.35 -32.44
N LEU A 238 -1.54 -9.12 -32.81
CA LEU A 238 -1.68 -10.56 -33.01
C LEU A 238 -2.09 -11.28 -31.72
N LEU A 239 -1.45 -10.96 -30.59
CA LEU A 239 -1.77 -11.54 -29.29
C LEU A 239 -3.17 -11.13 -28.80
N GLN A 240 -3.62 -9.93 -29.16
CA GLN A 240 -4.90 -9.37 -28.73
C GLN A 240 -6.03 -9.57 -29.76
N GLY A 241 -5.89 -10.48 -30.71
CA GLY A 241 -6.96 -10.81 -31.66
C GLY A 241 -7.34 -9.68 -32.62
N GLY A 242 -6.37 -8.84 -33.01
CA GLY A 242 -6.56 -7.71 -33.91
C GLY A 242 -7.03 -6.41 -33.23
N ARG A 243 -7.08 -6.38 -31.91
CA ARG A 243 -7.43 -5.18 -31.11
C ARG A 243 -6.27 -4.19 -31.07
N HIS A 244 -6.59 -2.93 -30.74
CA HIS A 244 -5.69 -1.79 -30.78
C HIS A 244 -5.53 -1.09 -29.41
N PRO A 245 -5.13 -1.81 -28.34
CA PRO A 245 -4.98 -1.20 -27.02
C PRO A 245 -3.91 -0.11 -26.96
N GLU A 246 -2.92 -0.16 -27.84
CA GLU A 246 -1.77 0.72 -27.81
C GLU A 246 -2.05 2.18 -28.18
N ILE A 247 -3.20 2.49 -28.80
CA ILE A 247 -3.45 3.81 -29.41
C ILE A 247 -3.39 4.92 -28.34
N ALA A 248 -3.99 4.68 -27.17
CA ALA A 248 -4.01 5.66 -26.09
C ALA A 248 -2.60 5.91 -25.50
N LEU A 249 -1.79 4.86 -25.41
CA LEU A 249 -0.40 4.98 -24.98
C LEU A 249 0.45 5.75 -25.99
N HIS A 250 0.29 5.46 -27.29
CA HIS A 250 0.98 6.17 -28.37
C HIS A 250 0.57 7.64 -28.45
N LEU A 251 -0.71 7.95 -28.24
CA LEU A 251 -1.21 9.32 -28.12
C LEU A 251 -0.43 10.11 -27.08
N ARG A 252 -0.36 9.60 -25.84
CA ARG A 252 0.35 10.26 -24.74
C ARG A 252 1.84 10.41 -25.03
N MET A 253 2.49 9.36 -25.55
CA MET A 253 3.90 9.39 -25.92
C MET A 253 4.20 10.46 -26.98
N GLU A 254 3.45 10.49 -28.08
CA GLU A 254 3.66 11.44 -29.18
C GLU A 254 3.34 12.89 -28.79
N LEU A 255 2.34 13.10 -27.93
CA LEU A 255 2.09 14.40 -27.32
C LEU A 255 3.33 14.87 -26.54
N LEU A 256 3.86 14.04 -25.64
CA LEU A 256 5.01 14.40 -24.81
C LEU A 256 6.27 14.64 -25.65
N GLU A 257 6.49 13.86 -26.70
CA GLU A 257 7.58 14.10 -27.67
C GLU A 257 7.39 15.44 -28.41
N GLY A 258 6.16 15.77 -28.78
CA GLY A 258 5.81 17.05 -29.39
C GLY A 258 6.10 18.23 -28.47
N VAL A 259 5.77 18.10 -27.19
CA VAL A 259 6.07 19.08 -26.14
C VAL A 259 7.57 19.24 -25.94
N VAL A 260 8.32 18.14 -25.83
CA VAL A 260 9.77 18.18 -25.66
C VAL A 260 10.44 18.83 -26.88
N ALA A 261 9.99 18.48 -28.10
CA ALA A 261 10.50 19.07 -29.33
C ALA A 261 10.21 20.57 -29.43
N TYR A 262 9.05 21.04 -28.95
CA TYR A 262 8.70 22.46 -28.92
C TYR A 262 9.69 23.25 -28.07
N HIS A 263 9.89 22.82 -26.82
CA HIS A 263 10.80 23.47 -25.88
C HIS A 263 12.28 23.33 -26.26
N SER A 264 12.62 22.32 -27.07
CA SER A 264 13.96 22.15 -27.66
C SER A 264 14.19 22.99 -28.93
N GLY A 265 13.22 23.80 -29.35
CA GLY A 265 13.30 24.64 -30.57
C GLY A 265 13.13 23.87 -31.89
N GLN A 266 12.76 22.59 -31.86
CA GLN A 266 12.56 21.75 -33.04
C GLN A 266 11.10 21.82 -33.51
N LEU A 267 10.67 22.99 -33.97
CA LEU A 267 9.26 23.31 -34.23
C LEU A 267 8.62 22.38 -35.28
N GLU A 268 9.32 22.00 -36.34
CA GLU A 268 8.78 21.09 -37.36
C GLU A 268 8.55 19.67 -36.83
N LYS A 269 9.47 19.15 -35.99
CA LYS A 269 9.29 17.85 -35.35
C LYS A 269 8.14 17.89 -34.34
N SER A 270 8.07 18.97 -33.57
CA SER A 270 6.96 19.22 -32.65
C SER A 270 5.61 19.19 -33.38
N ARG A 271 5.52 19.91 -34.51
CA ARG A 271 4.31 19.94 -35.34
C ARG A 271 3.93 18.55 -35.85
N GLN A 272 4.88 17.78 -36.36
CA GLN A 272 4.63 16.42 -36.86
C GLN A 272 4.11 15.50 -35.74
N ALA A 273 4.77 15.50 -34.58
CA ALA A 273 4.38 14.70 -33.43
C ALA A 273 2.99 15.09 -32.90
N LEU A 274 2.70 16.39 -32.77
CA LEU A 274 1.41 16.89 -32.30
C LEU A 274 0.27 16.63 -33.29
N THR A 275 0.50 16.72 -34.61
CA THR A 275 -0.50 16.36 -35.62
C THR A 275 -0.79 14.85 -35.60
N SER A 276 0.24 14.02 -35.41
CA SER A 276 0.06 12.58 -35.24
C SER A 276 -0.74 12.26 -33.96
N ALA A 277 -0.39 12.91 -32.84
CA ALA A 277 -1.14 12.80 -31.59
C ALA A 277 -2.60 13.25 -31.75
N GLN A 278 -2.86 14.38 -32.41
CA GLN A 278 -4.21 14.86 -32.70
C GLN A 278 -5.04 13.86 -33.50
N THR A 279 -4.43 13.18 -34.48
CA THR A 279 -5.12 12.16 -35.28
C THR A 279 -5.55 10.97 -34.41
N LYS A 280 -4.67 10.50 -33.52
CA LYS A 280 -4.99 9.43 -32.55
C LYS A 280 -6.02 9.88 -31.52
N TYR A 281 -5.98 11.14 -31.10
CA TYR A 281 -6.98 11.70 -30.18
C TYR A 281 -8.39 11.63 -30.78
N PHE A 282 -8.56 12.00 -32.06
CA PHE A 282 -9.84 11.87 -32.74
C PHE A 282 -10.26 10.42 -32.93
N GLN A 283 -9.32 9.51 -33.20
CA GLN A 283 -9.58 8.08 -33.28
C GLN A 283 -10.07 7.47 -31.95
N LEU A 284 -9.70 8.05 -30.81
CA LEU A 284 -10.13 7.60 -29.48
C LEU A 284 -11.44 8.25 -29.00
N GLN A 285 -11.99 9.22 -29.75
CA GLN A 285 -13.29 9.80 -29.44
C GLN A 285 -14.39 8.79 -29.76
N VAL A 286 -15.16 8.43 -28.76
CA VAL A 286 -16.23 7.43 -28.88
C VAL A 286 -17.50 8.11 -29.41
N PRO A 287 -18.09 7.65 -30.52
CA PRO A 287 -19.36 8.19 -31.03
C PRO A 287 -20.51 7.92 -30.07
N ASP A 288 -21.37 8.92 -29.85
CA ASP A 288 -22.51 8.84 -28.93
C ASP A 288 -23.54 7.80 -29.39
N GLU A 289 -23.69 7.58 -30.70
CA GLU A 289 -24.60 6.58 -31.26
C GLU A 289 -24.16 5.15 -30.91
N ALA A 290 -22.87 4.84 -31.07
CA ALA A 290 -22.30 3.53 -30.75
C ALA A 290 -22.32 3.27 -29.24
N LEU A 291 -22.01 4.30 -28.44
CA LEU A 291 -22.09 4.25 -26.99
C LEU A 291 -23.52 3.96 -26.52
N SER A 292 -24.50 4.70 -27.03
CA SER A 292 -25.91 4.55 -26.66
C SER A 292 -26.46 3.17 -27.03
N LEU A 293 -26.07 2.64 -28.21
CA LEU A 293 -26.48 1.30 -28.65
C LEU A 293 -26.00 0.23 -27.66
N LEU A 294 -24.71 0.21 -27.33
CA LEU A 294 -24.16 -0.79 -26.42
C LEU A 294 -24.67 -0.63 -24.99
N MET A 295 -24.86 0.61 -24.52
CA MET A 295 -25.51 0.84 -23.22
C MET A 295 -26.94 0.33 -23.19
N SER A 296 -27.70 0.44 -24.29
CA SER A 296 -29.07 -0.09 -24.39
C SER A 296 -29.13 -1.62 -24.29
N MET A 297 -28.02 -2.32 -24.58
CA MET A 297 -27.88 -3.76 -24.39
C MET A 297 -27.60 -4.15 -22.92
N GLY A 298 -27.43 -3.16 -22.02
CA GLY A 298 -27.22 -3.37 -20.59
C GLY A 298 -25.77 -3.37 -20.13
N TYR A 299 -24.84 -2.88 -20.96
CA TYR A 299 -23.44 -2.68 -20.58
C TYR A 299 -23.22 -1.33 -19.89
N GLU A 300 -22.24 -1.27 -18.97
CA GLU A 300 -21.89 -0.03 -18.28
C GLU A 300 -21.12 0.92 -19.19
N GLU A 301 -21.35 2.23 -19.05
CA GLU A 301 -20.76 3.27 -19.90
C GLU A 301 -19.22 3.19 -19.97
N ARG A 302 -18.58 2.93 -18.83
CA ARG A 302 -17.12 2.81 -18.74
C ARG A 302 -16.60 1.64 -19.57
N ASP A 303 -17.21 0.47 -19.41
CA ASP A 303 -16.81 -0.76 -20.12
C ASP A 303 -17.04 -0.61 -21.61
N VAL A 304 -18.15 0.03 -22.01
CA VAL A 304 -18.46 0.31 -23.42
C VAL A 304 -17.43 1.26 -24.05
N LYS A 305 -17.12 2.38 -23.38
CA LYS A 305 -16.11 3.34 -23.87
C LYS A 305 -14.75 2.67 -24.04
N ARG A 306 -14.37 1.85 -23.07
CA ARG A 306 -13.14 1.07 -23.12
C ARG A 306 -13.16 0.09 -24.29
N ALA A 307 -14.20 -0.71 -24.44
CA ALA A 307 -14.34 -1.68 -25.52
C ALA A 307 -14.24 -1.01 -26.91
N LEU A 308 -14.98 0.09 -27.12
CA LEU A 308 -14.96 0.84 -28.38
C LEU A 308 -13.59 1.45 -28.69
N ARG A 309 -12.85 1.93 -27.67
CA ARG A 309 -11.47 2.41 -27.88
C ARG A 309 -10.53 1.27 -28.28
N MET A 310 -10.68 0.09 -27.66
CA MET A 310 -9.84 -1.07 -27.94
C MET A 310 -10.10 -1.69 -29.32
N THR A 311 -11.30 -1.55 -29.86
CA THR A 311 -11.72 -2.15 -31.15
C THR A 311 -11.76 -1.16 -32.30
N ASN A 312 -11.14 0.02 -32.14
CA ASN A 312 -11.17 1.08 -33.16
C ASN A 312 -12.61 1.45 -33.59
N GLN A 313 -13.51 1.52 -32.60
CA GLN A 313 -14.92 1.88 -32.73
C GLN A 313 -15.78 0.88 -33.53
N ASP A 314 -15.28 -0.32 -33.80
CA ASP A 314 -16.11 -1.39 -34.37
C ASP A 314 -17.06 -1.96 -33.32
N ILE A 315 -18.37 -1.89 -33.61
CA ILE A 315 -19.43 -2.28 -32.69
C ILE A 315 -19.44 -3.80 -32.49
N GLU A 316 -19.30 -4.58 -33.56
CA GLU A 316 -19.33 -6.04 -33.49
C GLU A 316 -18.16 -6.57 -32.64
N SER A 317 -16.93 -6.15 -32.97
CA SER A 317 -15.75 -6.49 -32.17
C SER A 317 -15.84 -5.99 -30.73
N ALA A 318 -16.48 -4.84 -30.48
CA ALA A 318 -16.67 -4.32 -29.12
C ALA A 318 -17.61 -5.20 -28.28
N VAL A 319 -18.69 -5.73 -28.88
CA VAL A 319 -19.56 -6.71 -28.22
C VAL A 319 -18.78 -7.98 -27.88
N ASP A 320 -18.00 -8.51 -28.82
CA ASP A 320 -17.19 -9.72 -28.59
C ASP A 320 -16.18 -9.50 -27.46
N PHE A 321 -15.53 -8.33 -27.42
CA PHE A 321 -14.63 -7.94 -26.33
C PHE A 321 -15.37 -7.92 -24.97
N LEU A 322 -16.54 -7.29 -24.88
CA LEU A 322 -17.31 -7.20 -23.64
C LEU A 322 -17.76 -8.58 -23.13
N VAL A 323 -18.15 -9.47 -24.04
CA VAL A 323 -18.54 -10.85 -23.71
C VAL A 323 -17.33 -11.65 -23.20
N GLU A 324 -16.20 -11.58 -23.90
CA GLU A 324 -14.95 -12.21 -23.48
C GLU A 324 -14.47 -11.70 -22.12
N GLU A 325 -14.50 -10.38 -21.92
CA GLU A 325 -14.08 -9.76 -20.67
C GLU A 325 -14.95 -10.22 -19.50
N LYS A 326 -16.28 -10.23 -19.69
CA LYS A 326 -17.22 -10.71 -18.67
C LYS A 326 -17.01 -12.20 -18.36
N ALA A 327 -16.73 -13.02 -19.37
CA ALA A 327 -16.42 -14.43 -19.19
C ALA A 327 -15.10 -14.65 -18.43
N LYS A 328 -14.04 -13.92 -18.79
CA LYS A 328 -12.74 -13.95 -18.10
C LYS A 328 -12.88 -13.48 -16.65
N ASN A 329 -13.62 -12.39 -16.40
CA ASN A 329 -13.84 -11.88 -15.05
C ASN A 329 -14.63 -12.89 -14.18
N LYS A 330 -15.61 -13.57 -14.76
CA LYS A 330 -16.32 -14.66 -14.07
C LYS A 330 -15.40 -15.83 -13.75
N GLN A 331 -14.58 -16.26 -14.71
CA GLN A 331 -13.60 -17.34 -14.54
C GLN A 331 -12.59 -17.00 -13.43
N LYS A 332 -11.99 -15.80 -13.48
CA LYS A 332 -11.07 -15.30 -12.44
C LYS A 332 -11.73 -15.29 -11.06
N ARG A 333 -13.00 -14.87 -10.95
CA ARG A 333 -13.75 -14.91 -9.67
C ARG A 333 -13.94 -16.34 -9.17
N GLU A 334 -14.32 -17.27 -10.04
CA GLU A 334 -14.47 -18.68 -9.68
C GLU A 334 -13.14 -19.31 -9.24
N ASP A 335 -12.06 -19.03 -9.96
CA ASP A 335 -10.72 -19.51 -9.64
C ASP A 335 -10.19 -18.90 -8.34
N ASN A 336 -10.42 -17.61 -8.10
CA ASN A 336 -10.11 -16.96 -6.82
C ASN A 336 -10.87 -17.59 -5.65
N ILE A 337 -12.18 -17.87 -5.82
CA ILE A 337 -12.99 -18.55 -4.80
C ILE A 337 -12.46 -19.97 -4.54
N ARG A 338 -12.05 -20.70 -5.57
CA ARG A 338 -11.45 -22.04 -5.44
C ARG A 338 -10.12 -21.97 -4.67
N ARG A 339 -9.25 -21.05 -5.06
CA ARG A 339 -7.95 -20.81 -4.40
C ARG A 339 -8.11 -20.40 -2.95
N GLU A 340 -9.04 -19.50 -2.62
CA GLU A 340 -9.31 -19.14 -1.23
C GLU A 340 -9.75 -20.35 -0.39
N LYS A 341 -10.55 -21.25 -0.96
CA LYS A 341 -10.95 -22.49 -0.28
C LYS A 341 -9.74 -23.41 -0.09
N GLU A 342 -8.84 -23.49 -1.06
CA GLU A 342 -7.59 -24.24 -0.94
C GLU A 342 -6.68 -23.67 0.15
N ILE A 343 -6.47 -22.35 0.17
CA ILE A 343 -5.67 -21.67 1.20
C ILE A 343 -6.30 -21.89 2.59
N ARG A 344 -7.63 -21.78 2.73
CA ARG A 344 -8.32 -22.08 3.99
C ARG A 344 -8.10 -23.51 4.44
N LYS A 345 -8.12 -24.48 3.52
CA LYS A 345 -7.79 -25.89 3.84
C LYS A 345 -6.34 -26.05 4.25
N GLN A 346 -5.39 -25.43 3.55
CA GLN A 346 -3.97 -25.49 3.91
C GLN A 346 -3.73 -24.87 5.30
N LYS A 347 -4.38 -23.74 5.62
CA LYS A 347 -4.34 -23.14 6.96
C LYS A 347 -4.90 -24.07 8.05
N LEU A 348 -5.95 -24.84 7.74
CA LEU A 348 -6.52 -25.82 8.66
C LEU A 348 -5.53 -26.96 8.97
N TYR A 349 -4.87 -27.50 7.94
CA TYR A 349 -3.95 -28.64 8.06
C TYR A 349 -2.56 -28.25 8.56
N GLY A 350 -2.16 -26.99 8.42
CA GLY A 350 -0.95 -26.43 8.99
C GLY A 350 0.27 -26.47 8.07
N ILE A 351 1.43 -26.20 8.67
CA ILE A 351 2.71 -25.95 7.98
C ILE A 351 3.72 -27.01 8.41
N THR A 352 4.55 -27.49 7.49
CA THR A 352 5.65 -28.43 7.77
C THR A 352 6.78 -27.73 8.55
N PRO A 353 7.68 -28.48 9.22
CA PRO A 353 8.86 -27.90 9.86
C PRO A 353 9.71 -26.99 8.95
N LEU A 354 9.78 -27.23 7.64
CA LEU A 354 10.44 -26.34 6.66
C LEU A 354 9.60 -25.13 6.22
N GLY A 355 8.46 -24.85 6.86
CA GLY A 355 7.66 -23.66 6.56
C GLY A 355 6.73 -23.79 5.34
N LYS A 356 6.56 -24.98 4.77
CA LYS A 356 5.70 -25.19 3.58
C LYS A 356 4.29 -25.65 3.98
N PRO A 357 3.23 -25.24 3.27
CA PRO A 357 1.90 -25.78 3.49
C PRO A 357 1.82 -27.29 3.25
N VAL A 358 0.90 -27.96 3.94
CA VAL A 358 0.50 -29.32 3.58
C VAL A 358 -0.06 -29.33 2.15
N ASN A 359 0.50 -30.18 1.29
CA ASN A 359 0.11 -30.28 -0.10
C ASN A 359 -1.24 -31.02 -0.24
N LEU A 360 -2.25 -30.31 -0.73
CA LEU A 360 -3.62 -30.84 -0.85
C LEU A 360 -3.75 -31.99 -1.85
N GLN A 361 -2.93 -32.02 -2.92
CA GLN A 361 -2.97 -33.13 -3.88
C GLN A 361 -2.47 -34.42 -3.24
N ARG A 362 -1.37 -34.33 -2.48
CA ARG A 362 -0.79 -35.45 -1.72
C ARG A 362 -1.74 -35.91 -0.62
N LEU A 363 -2.41 -34.97 0.05
CA LEU A 363 -3.43 -35.27 1.04
C LEU A 363 -4.63 -36.00 0.42
N ASN A 364 -5.17 -35.50 -0.68
CA ASN A 364 -6.28 -36.14 -1.39
C ASN A 364 -5.92 -37.53 -1.89
N TYR A 365 -4.66 -37.76 -2.29
CA TYR A 365 -4.17 -39.08 -2.63
C TYR A 365 -4.20 -40.03 -1.43
N LEU A 366 -3.66 -39.64 -0.27
CA LEU A 366 -3.72 -40.45 0.95
C LEU A 366 -5.17 -40.70 1.42
N ALA A 367 -6.03 -39.70 1.29
CA ALA A 367 -7.47 -39.84 1.57
C ALA A 367 -8.14 -40.84 0.62
N SER A 368 -7.75 -40.87 -0.65
CA SER A 368 -8.26 -41.84 -1.63
C SER A 368 -7.83 -43.29 -1.34
N ILE A 369 -6.69 -43.47 -0.65
CA ILE A 369 -6.23 -44.78 -0.16
C ILE A 369 -7.06 -45.23 1.06
N GLY A 370 -7.76 -44.30 1.73
CA GLY A 370 -8.67 -44.57 2.83
C GLY A 370 -8.21 -44.03 4.19
N PHE A 371 -7.14 -43.24 4.24
CA PHE A 371 -6.72 -42.58 5.47
C PHE A 371 -7.57 -41.34 5.77
N ASP A 372 -7.82 -41.08 7.06
CA ASP A 372 -8.52 -39.85 7.47
C ASP A 372 -7.71 -38.60 7.13
N ASN A 373 -8.41 -37.49 6.82
CA ASN A 373 -7.77 -36.26 6.36
C ASN A 373 -6.88 -35.62 7.45
N GLU A 374 -7.27 -35.66 8.72
CA GLU A 374 -6.46 -35.06 9.79
C GLU A 374 -5.19 -35.87 10.03
N LEU A 375 -5.32 -37.19 10.00
CA LEU A 375 -4.22 -38.12 10.18
C LEU A 375 -3.21 -38.06 9.01
N ALA A 376 -3.72 -38.07 7.78
CA ALA A 376 -2.90 -37.92 6.58
C ALA A 376 -2.21 -36.56 6.52
N ALA A 377 -2.88 -35.49 6.96
CA ALA A 377 -2.28 -34.16 7.05
C ALA A 377 -1.15 -34.11 8.09
N GLU A 378 -1.33 -34.73 9.26
CA GLU A 378 -0.29 -34.81 10.30
C GLU A 378 0.93 -35.60 9.81
N ALA A 379 0.71 -36.74 9.13
CA ALA A 379 1.78 -37.55 8.55
C ALA A 379 2.56 -36.79 7.46
N LEU A 380 1.86 -36.05 6.58
CA LEU A 380 2.49 -35.18 5.59
C LEU A 380 3.23 -34.02 6.24
N ARG A 381 2.73 -33.49 7.37
CA ARG A 381 3.38 -32.40 8.10
C ARG A 381 4.73 -32.83 8.67
N ARG A 382 4.78 -34.01 9.29
CA ARG A 382 6.01 -34.58 9.88
C ARG A 382 7.05 -34.94 8.82
N ASN A 383 6.59 -35.37 7.65
CA ASN A 383 7.44 -35.88 6.58
C ASN A 383 7.73 -34.88 5.45
N GLU A 384 7.58 -33.58 5.69
CA GLU A 384 7.88 -32.54 4.68
C GLU A 384 7.15 -32.74 3.35
N ASN A 385 5.88 -33.12 3.45
CA ASN A 385 5.02 -33.52 2.35
C ASN A 385 5.47 -34.77 1.58
N ASP A 386 6.49 -35.54 1.98
CA ASP A 386 6.88 -36.77 1.27
C ASP A 386 5.76 -37.83 1.38
N THR A 387 5.14 -38.16 0.24
CA THR A 387 4.02 -39.12 0.20
C THR A 387 4.44 -40.52 0.62
N GLN A 388 5.66 -40.93 0.30
CA GLN A 388 6.11 -42.30 0.56
C GLN A 388 6.37 -42.48 2.06
N LYS A 389 7.13 -41.56 2.65
CA LYS A 389 7.39 -41.57 4.10
C LYS A 389 6.12 -41.39 4.92
N ALA A 390 5.22 -40.51 4.47
CA ALA A 390 3.92 -40.35 5.10
C ALA A 390 3.10 -41.65 5.05
N LEU A 391 3.11 -42.37 3.92
CA LEU A 391 2.42 -43.65 3.80
C LEU A 391 3.04 -44.73 4.70
N ASP A 392 4.37 -44.77 4.78
CA ASP A 392 5.09 -45.71 5.65
C ASP A 392 4.72 -45.47 7.13
N ASP A 393 4.69 -44.21 7.57
CA ASP A 393 4.26 -43.82 8.93
C ASP A 393 2.78 -44.10 9.21
N LEU A 394 1.92 -43.94 8.21
CA LEU A 394 0.49 -44.24 8.33
C LEU A 394 0.20 -45.74 8.40
N THR A 395 1.04 -46.55 7.75
CA THR A 395 0.90 -48.01 7.70
C THR A 395 1.55 -48.69 8.91
N ASN A 396 2.52 -48.05 9.56
CA ASN A 396 3.13 -48.55 10.79
C ASN A 396 2.19 -48.35 12.01
N PRO A 397 1.78 -49.41 12.72
CA PRO A 397 0.85 -49.30 13.86
C PRO A 397 1.38 -48.44 15.02
N GLU A 398 2.69 -48.45 15.27
CA GLU A 398 3.30 -47.65 16.35
C GLU A 398 3.29 -46.15 16.00
N SER A 399 3.76 -45.80 14.80
CA SER A 399 3.75 -44.41 14.31
C SER A 399 2.32 -43.86 14.21
N ASN A 400 1.38 -44.66 13.70
CA ASN A 400 -0.02 -44.27 13.53
C ASN A 400 -0.72 -44.02 14.87
N SER A 401 -0.57 -44.92 15.85
CA SER A 401 -1.15 -44.73 17.18
C SER A 401 -0.56 -43.51 17.90
N ALA A 402 0.75 -43.27 17.78
CA ALA A 402 1.39 -42.07 18.31
C ALA A 402 0.87 -40.78 17.65
N MET A 403 0.61 -40.80 16.33
CA MET A 403 -0.01 -39.68 15.61
C MET A 403 -1.43 -39.40 16.08
N GLN A 404 -2.27 -40.43 16.22
CA GLN A 404 -3.65 -40.28 16.70
C GLN A 404 -3.71 -39.69 18.11
N LEU A 405 -2.89 -40.19 19.03
CA LEU A 405 -2.79 -39.65 20.40
C LEU A 405 -2.34 -38.18 20.41
N ALA A 406 -1.38 -37.82 19.56
CA ALA A 406 -0.92 -36.43 19.43
C ALA A 406 -2.05 -35.53 18.91
N ILE A 407 -2.81 -35.95 17.90
CA ILE A 407 -3.95 -35.21 17.36
C ILE A 407 -5.03 -35.03 18.43
N GLU A 408 -5.41 -36.09 19.15
CA GLU A 408 -6.41 -36.03 20.22
C GLU A 408 -6.00 -35.08 21.35
N SER A 409 -4.73 -35.15 21.79
CA SER A 409 -4.22 -34.26 22.83
C SER A 409 -4.26 -32.79 22.40
N LYS A 410 -3.90 -32.52 21.14
CA LYS A 410 -3.93 -31.18 20.54
C LYS A 410 -5.35 -30.66 20.41
N ASN A 411 -6.30 -31.49 19.98
CA ASN A 411 -7.72 -31.13 19.87
C ASN A 411 -8.31 -30.83 21.25
N ARG A 412 -7.97 -31.61 22.29
CA ARG A 412 -8.38 -31.31 23.68
C ARG A 412 -7.81 -29.97 24.17
N LYS A 413 -6.54 -29.67 23.86
CA LYS A 413 -5.91 -28.39 24.24
C LYS A 413 -6.57 -27.20 23.52
N ARG A 414 -6.83 -27.32 22.21
CA ARG A 414 -7.53 -26.30 21.40
C ARG A 414 -8.93 -26.02 21.93
N ASN A 415 -9.72 -27.07 22.20
CA ASN A 415 -11.07 -26.89 22.75
C ASN A 415 -11.06 -26.16 24.09
N ARG A 416 -10.09 -26.45 24.98
CA ARG A 416 -9.94 -25.72 26.25
C ARG A 416 -9.63 -24.24 26.01
N GLN A 417 -8.71 -23.93 25.11
CA GLN A 417 -8.34 -22.55 24.77
C GLN A 417 -9.52 -21.78 24.14
N GLU A 418 -10.30 -22.42 23.26
CA GLU A 418 -11.49 -21.80 22.67
C GLU A 418 -12.58 -21.54 23.72
N THR A 419 -12.78 -22.46 24.67
CA THR A 419 -13.70 -22.22 25.78
C THR A 419 -13.24 -21.07 26.68
N ASP A 420 -11.94 -20.99 26.97
CA ASP A 420 -11.38 -19.92 27.80
C ASP A 420 -11.46 -18.55 27.09
N ALA A 421 -11.17 -18.50 25.79
CA ALA A 421 -11.30 -17.29 24.97
C ALA A 421 -12.76 -16.82 24.87
N ALA A 422 -13.71 -17.74 24.67
CA ALA A 422 -15.13 -17.42 24.67
C ALA A 422 -15.60 -16.87 26.02
N ILE A 423 -15.06 -17.38 27.14
CA ILE A 423 -15.33 -16.86 28.48
C ILE A 423 -14.80 -15.44 28.62
N GLU A 424 -13.54 -15.17 28.25
CA GLU A 424 -12.94 -13.83 28.36
C GLU A 424 -13.66 -12.79 27.48
N GLU A 425 -14.10 -13.18 26.28
CA GLU A 425 -14.85 -12.29 25.39
C GLU A 425 -16.26 -11.96 25.94
N LEU A 426 -16.93 -12.94 26.55
CA LEU A 426 -18.22 -12.71 27.22
C LEU A 426 -18.07 -11.86 28.49
N ILE A 427 -16.96 -11.99 29.21
CA ILE A 427 -16.63 -11.12 30.33
C ILE A 427 -16.37 -9.68 29.85
N SER A 428 -15.63 -9.50 28.75
CA SER A 428 -15.34 -8.17 28.19
C SER A 428 -16.59 -7.46 27.64
N MET A 429 -17.63 -8.22 27.26
CA MET A 429 -18.97 -7.71 26.94
C MET A 429 -19.78 -7.26 28.17
N GLY A 430 -19.26 -7.42 29.38
CA GLY A 430 -19.85 -6.91 30.63
C GLY A 430 -20.70 -7.93 31.41
N PHE A 431 -20.73 -9.20 31.00
CA PHE A 431 -21.44 -10.24 31.74
C PHE A 431 -20.66 -10.71 32.98
N PRO A 432 -21.34 -11.04 34.09
CA PRO A 432 -20.68 -11.51 35.30
C PRO A 432 -20.00 -12.86 35.09
N ARG A 433 -18.72 -12.95 35.48
CA ARG A 433 -17.83 -14.11 35.28
C ARG A 433 -18.47 -15.45 35.70
N ALA A 434 -19.20 -15.48 36.81
CA ALA A 434 -19.86 -16.69 37.29
C ALA A 434 -20.96 -17.19 36.33
N ALA A 435 -21.77 -16.28 35.78
CA ALA A 435 -22.83 -16.62 34.83
C ALA A 435 -22.24 -17.04 33.47
N VAL A 436 -21.19 -16.37 33.01
CA VAL A 436 -20.47 -16.71 31.77
C VAL A 436 -19.88 -18.12 31.84
N VAL A 437 -19.17 -18.44 32.92
CA VAL A 437 -18.56 -19.76 33.09
C VAL A 437 -19.64 -20.85 33.18
N ALA A 438 -20.75 -20.60 33.88
CA ALA A 438 -21.87 -21.54 33.93
C ALA A 438 -22.53 -21.75 32.56
N ALA A 439 -22.76 -20.66 31.81
CA ALA A 439 -23.36 -20.71 30.48
C ALA A 439 -22.44 -21.42 29.47
N VAL A 440 -21.16 -21.08 29.42
CA VAL A 440 -20.20 -21.73 28.51
C VAL A 440 -20.01 -23.21 28.85
N ARG A 441 -20.00 -23.60 30.14
CA ARG A 441 -19.98 -25.02 30.55
C ARG A 441 -21.24 -25.78 30.13
N THR A 442 -22.39 -25.13 30.12
CA THR A 442 -23.69 -25.77 29.82
C THR A 442 -23.92 -25.89 28.31
N PHE A 443 -23.56 -24.84 27.55
CA PHE A 443 -23.90 -24.72 26.14
C PHE A 443 -22.71 -24.92 25.20
N GLY A 444 -21.49 -25.06 25.74
CA GLY A 444 -20.27 -25.45 25.02
C GLY A 444 -19.71 -24.44 24.01
N SER A 445 -20.51 -23.48 23.55
CA SER A 445 -20.13 -22.51 22.52
C SER A 445 -20.66 -21.11 22.82
N LYS A 446 -19.96 -20.10 22.31
CA LYS A 446 -20.22 -18.67 22.57
C LYS A 446 -21.64 -18.24 22.22
N GLY A 447 -22.15 -18.59 21.04
CA GLY A 447 -23.45 -18.10 20.54
C GLY A 447 -24.63 -18.51 21.43
N PRO A 448 -24.83 -19.82 21.68
CA PRO A 448 -25.86 -20.30 22.59
C PRO A 448 -25.67 -19.82 24.05
N ALA A 449 -24.42 -19.72 24.53
CA ALA A 449 -24.12 -19.17 25.85
C ALA A 449 -24.51 -17.68 25.95
N LEU A 450 -24.24 -16.88 24.91
CA LEU A 450 -24.62 -15.47 24.82
C LEU A 450 -26.15 -15.31 24.79
N ASN A 451 -26.85 -16.10 23.97
CA ASN A 451 -28.32 -16.06 23.91
C ASN A 451 -28.95 -16.37 25.27
N HIS A 452 -28.42 -17.38 25.98
CA HIS A 452 -28.86 -17.70 27.33
C HIS A 452 -28.55 -16.59 28.34
N LEU A 453 -27.40 -15.91 28.23
CA LEU A 453 -27.06 -14.78 29.10
C LEU A 453 -27.91 -13.53 28.82
N LEU A 454 -28.38 -13.34 27.58
CA LEU A 454 -29.26 -12.25 27.17
C LEU A 454 -30.73 -12.52 27.55
N ASP A 455 -31.16 -13.79 27.52
CA ASP A 455 -32.51 -14.21 27.90
C ASP A 455 -32.73 -14.24 29.43
N GLN A 456 -31.66 -14.10 30.23
CA GLN A 456 -31.78 -13.98 31.69
C GLN A 456 -32.04 -12.52 32.10
N PRO A 457 -33.22 -12.18 32.64
CA PRO A 457 -33.45 -10.86 33.20
C PRO A 457 -32.66 -10.71 34.50
N ASN A 458 -31.85 -9.65 34.60
CA ASN A 458 -31.12 -9.18 35.78
C ASN A 458 -31.67 -9.72 37.12
N GLN A 459 -31.08 -10.79 37.65
CA GLN A 459 -31.21 -11.11 39.06
C GLN A 459 -30.02 -10.51 39.81
N ASN A 460 -30.28 -9.37 40.46
CA ASN A 460 -29.40 -8.83 41.50
C ASN A 460 -29.28 -9.84 42.66
N PRO A 461 -28.12 -9.89 43.34
CA PRO A 461 -27.90 -10.82 44.44
C PRO A 461 -28.54 -10.26 45.71
N THR A 462 -29.58 -10.91 46.22
CA THR A 462 -30.05 -10.71 47.60
C THR A 462 -30.33 -12.07 48.22
N ASP A 463 -29.58 -12.35 49.28
CA ASP A 463 -29.83 -13.25 50.40
C ASP A 463 -31.03 -14.19 50.31
N SER A 464 -30.75 -15.49 50.41
CA SER A 464 -31.59 -16.38 51.23
C SER A 464 -30.78 -17.60 51.68
N SER A 465 -30.50 -17.60 52.97
CA SER A 465 -30.12 -18.70 53.84
C SER A 465 -30.97 -19.97 53.65
N ASP A 466 -30.30 -21.11 53.50
CA ASP A 466 -30.53 -22.48 54.04
C ASP A 466 -31.94 -22.89 54.57
N PRO A 467 -32.35 -24.18 54.47
CA PRO A 467 -31.50 -25.33 54.82
C PRO A 467 -31.65 -26.65 54.02
N VAL A 468 -30.62 -27.48 54.17
CA VAL A 468 -30.51 -28.89 53.78
C VAL A 468 -31.44 -29.77 54.64
N PRO A 469 -31.97 -30.89 54.09
CA PRO A 469 -31.79 -32.18 54.76
C PRO A 469 -31.41 -33.28 53.74
N ASN A 470 -30.22 -33.86 53.82
CA ASN A 470 -29.79 -34.98 54.67
C ASN A 470 -30.01 -36.36 54.00
N THR A 471 -28.91 -37.11 53.91
CA THR A 471 -28.70 -38.49 54.42
C THR A 471 -28.23 -39.55 53.41
N LEU A 472 -27.25 -40.34 53.90
CA LEU A 472 -26.71 -41.66 53.47
C LEU A 472 -25.58 -41.54 52.43
N GLY A 473 -24.32 -41.92 52.66
CA GLY A 473 -23.62 -42.88 53.54
C GLY A 473 -22.41 -43.33 52.67
N ASP A 474 -21.25 -43.78 53.12
CA ASP A 474 -20.70 -44.29 54.37
C ASP A 474 -19.16 -44.25 54.19
N ASP A 475 -18.45 -44.19 55.32
CA ASP A 475 -16.99 -44.19 55.46
C ASP A 475 -16.37 -45.56 55.17
N THR A 476 -15.07 -45.58 54.84
CA THR A 476 -13.99 -46.38 55.50
C THR A 476 -12.73 -46.41 54.60
N LEU A 477 -11.70 -45.60 54.92
CA LEU A 477 -10.50 -45.94 55.72
C LEU A 477 -9.74 -47.21 55.31
N SER A 478 -8.49 -47.04 54.85
CA SER A 478 -7.31 -47.30 55.72
C SER A 478 -5.98 -47.06 54.98
N THR A 479 -5.26 -46.08 55.51
CA THR A 479 -3.80 -45.89 55.48
C THR A 479 -3.19 -46.71 56.63
N GLU A 480 -2.04 -47.35 56.43
CA GLU A 480 -0.90 -47.59 57.36
C GLU A 480 0.12 -48.46 56.59
N GLY A 481 1.45 -48.37 56.62
CA GLY A 481 2.53 -47.62 57.28
C GLY A 481 3.82 -48.17 56.61
N GLY A 482 4.90 -47.44 56.31
CA GLY A 482 5.74 -46.64 57.20
C GLY A 482 6.93 -47.47 57.69
N VAL A 483 8.11 -47.40 57.05
CA VAL A 483 9.43 -47.52 57.72
C VAL A 483 10.52 -46.81 56.89
N GLU A 484 11.35 -46.03 57.60
CA GLU A 484 12.49 -45.21 57.16
C GLU A 484 13.76 -46.02 56.82
N GLY A 485 14.72 -45.40 56.13
CA GLY A 485 16.12 -45.85 56.14
C GLY A 485 16.99 -45.42 54.95
N SER A 486 17.79 -44.38 55.14
CA SER A 486 18.80 -43.86 54.21
C SER A 486 20.03 -44.77 54.07
N SER A 487 20.53 -45.00 52.84
CA SER A 487 21.95 -44.84 52.44
C SER A 487 22.31 -45.55 51.11
N GLY A 488 22.87 -44.77 50.16
CA GLY A 488 24.04 -45.12 49.32
C GLY A 488 23.92 -46.20 48.23
N GLY A 489 24.14 -45.82 46.97
CA GLY A 489 24.57 -46.76 45.93
C GLY A 489 24.21 -46.36 44.49
N VAL A 490 25.11 -45.60 43.88
CA VAL A 490 25.43 -45.47 42.45
C VAL A 490 24.71 -46.44 41.50
N ASN A 491 24.03 -45.91 40.47
CA ASN A 491 24.13 -46.41 39.10
C ASN A 491 23.65 -45.36 38.09
N GLU A 492 24.45 -45.21 37.04
CA GLU A 492 24.38 -44.27 35.94
C GLU A 492 23.25 -44.63 34.96
N ASP A 493 22.50 -43.64 34.48
CA ASP A 493 22.07 -43.56 33.07
C ASP A 493 21.65 -42.12 32.71
N PRO A 494 21.87 -41.65 31.47
CA PRO A 494 22.00 -40.24 31.16
C PRO A 494 20.66 -39.56 30.86
N SER A 495 20.58 -38.33 31.34
CA SER A 495 19.52 -37.36 31.09
C SER A 495 19.50 -36.92 29.62
N THR A 496 18.35 -37.07 28.95
CA THR A 496 17.97 -36.19 27.83
C THR A 496 16.92 -35.20 28.33
N ASP A 497 17.36 -33.95 28.39
CA ASP A 497 16.64 -32.73 28.68
C ASP A 497 15.67 -32.41 27.54
N ASP A 498 14.39 -32.80 27.67
CA ASP A 498 13.30 -32.33 26.80
C ASP A 498 12.69 -31.05 27.39
N GLY A 499 13.45 -29.96 27.27
CA GLY A 499 13.01 -28.59 27.48
C GLY A 499 12.71 -27.89 26.15
N ALA A 500 11.72 -28.38 25.40
CA ALA A 500 11.18 -27.65 24.25
C ALA A 500 9.85 -26.98 24.67
N GLU A 501 9.96 -25.75 25.18
CA GLU A 501 8.85 -24.81 25.21
C GLU A 501 8.37 -24.54 23.77
N GLU A 502 7.45 -25.36 23.26
CA GLU A 502 6.61 -24.97 22.12
C GLU A 502 5.59 -23.94 22.60
N GLY A 503 6.07 -22.70 22.70
CA GLY A 503 5.20 -21.51 22.72
C GLY A 503 4.35 -21.45 21.45
N PRO A 504 3.20 -20.76 21.49
CA PRO A 504 2.35 -20.61 20.32
C PRO A 504 3.18 -19.99 19.20
N SER A 505 3.08 -20.55 18.00
CA SER A 505 3.74 -20.06 16.78
C SER A 505 3.21 -18.68 16.41
N ALA A 506 3.55 -17.66 17.19
CA ALA A 506 3.73 -16.33 16.71
C ALA A 506 5.01 -16.40 15.86
N GLN A 507 4.86 -16.68 14.55
CA GLN A 507 5.72 -15.97 13.60
C GLN A 507 5.77 -14.54 14.12
N LYS A 508 6.98 -14.01 14.38
CA LYS A 508 7.14 -12.59 14.66
C LYS A 508 6.29 -11.88 13.62
N ILE A 509 5.16 -11.32 14.06
CA ILE A 509 4.45 -10.33 13.30
C ILE A 509 5.47 -9.21 13.31
N GLU A 510 6.36 -9.18 12.30
CA GLU A 510 7.02 -7.95 11.91
C GLU A 510 5.93 -6.89 11.96
N ASP A 511 6.19 -5.71 12.53
CA ASP A 511 5.20 -4.63 12.62
C ASP A 511 4.70 -4.31 11.20
N ARG A 512 3.67 -5.04 10.77
CA ARG A 512 3.18 -5.10 9.40
C ARG A 512 2.21 -3.97 9.23
N ASP A 513 2.48 -3.19 8.20
CA ASP A 513 1.64 -2.06 7.86
C ASP A 513 0.48 -2.53 6.98
N MET A 514 -0.49 -3.21 7.60
CA MET A 514 -1.64 -3.79 6.89
C MET A 514 -2.38 -2.75 6.05
N GLU A 515 -2.50 -1.51 6.55
CA GLU A 515 -3.12 -0.41 5.82
C GLU A 515 -2.37 -0.09 4.51
N MET A 516 -1.04 -0.03 4.55
CA MET A 516 -0.23 0.21 3.35
C MET A 516 -0.23 -0.99 2.39
N GLU A 517 -0.27 -2.21 2.91
CA GLU A 517 -0.38 -3.42 2.10
C GLU A 517 -1.73 -3.52 1.37
N ASP A 518 -2.82 -3.15 2.04
CA ASP A 518 -4.16 -3.05 1.44
C ASP A 518 -4.22 -1.94 0.37
N GLU A 519 -3.61 -0.78 0.61
CA GLU A 519 -3.53 0.31 -0.39
C GLU A 519 -2.78 -0.15 -1.65
N LEU A 520 -1.68 -0.89 -1.48
CA LEU A 520 -0.85 -1.41 -2.58
C LEU A 520 -1.58 -2.47 -3.41
N THR A 521 -2.23 -3.41 -2.75
CA THR A 521 -2.82 -4.60 -3.40
C THR A 521 -4.22 -4.34 -3.95
N GLY A 522 -4.96 -3.39 -3.38
CA GLY A 522 -6.35 -3.13 -3.78
C GLY A 522 -6.53 -2.66 -5.23
N GLU A 523 -5.57 -1.91 -5.78
CA GLU A 523 -5.58 -1.52 -7.20
C GLU A 523 -5.11 -2.65 -8.11
N LEU A 524 -4.08 -3.40 -7.72
CA LEU A 524 -3.56 -4.52 -8.50
C LEU A 524 -4.59 -5.64 -8.68
N GLN A 525 -5.42 -5.90 -7.67
CA GLN A 525 -6.51 -6.88 -7.76
C GLN A 525 -7.66 -6.44 -8.68
N LYS A 526 -7.83 -5.14 -8.87
CA LYS A 526 -8.83 -4.57 -9.79
C LYS A 526 -8.28 -4.39 -11.20
N ALA A 527 -6.96 -4.32 -11.32
CA ALA A 527 -6.29 -4.19 -12.60
C ALA A 527 -6.39 -5.49 -13.40
N ASP A 528 -6.61 -5.33 -14.69
CA ASP A 528 -6.54 -6.39 -15.68
C ASP A 528 -5.47 -6.09 -16.73
N ALA A 529 -5.30 -6.99 -17.69
CA ALA A 529 -4.27 -6.89 -18.72
C ALA A 529 -4.37 -5.61 -19.58
N PHE A 530 -5.53 -4.93 -19.64
CA PHE A 530 -5.67 -3.68 -20.41
C PHE A 530 -5.76 -2.43 -19.55
N SER A 531 -5.66 -2.53 -18.22
CA SER A 531 -5.74 -1.38 -17.32
C SER A 531 -4.63 -0.36 -17.56
N ASP A 532 -3.50 -0.81 -18.10
CA ASP A 532 -2.38 0.05 -18.48
C ASP A 532 -2.64 0.88 -19.75
N TYR A 533 -3.60 0.44 -20.56
CA TYR A 533 -3.99 1.07 -21.83
C TYR A 533 -5.30 1.87 -21.73
N ASP A 534 -6.07 1.66 -20.67
CA ASP A 534 -7.30 2.40 -20.35
C ASP A 534 -6.97 3.80 -19.78
N ILE A 535 -6.40 4.64 -20.64
CA ILE A 535 -5.99 6.00 -20.32
C ILE A 535 -7.15 6.97 -20.60
N GLU A 536 -7.45 7.84 -19.64
CA GLU A 536 -8.32 8.99 -19.87
C GLU A 536 -7.57 10.05 -20.66
N VAL A 537 -8.06 10.37 -21.86
CA VAL A 537 -7.37 11.21 -22.85
C VAL A 537 -7.78 12.68 -22.85
N THR A 538 -8.54 13.12 -21.85
CA THR A 538 -9.10 14.48 -21.76
C THR A 538 -8.00 15.54 -21.65
N LYS A 539 -7.07 15.36 -20.72
CA LYS A 539 -5.92 16.25 -20.50
C LYS A 539 -4.97 16.27 -21.71
N GLU A 540 -4.82 15.13 -22.39
CA GLU A 540 -4.03 15.02 -23.61
C GLU A 540 -4.64 15.87 -24.73
N GLY A 541 -5.96 15.81 -24.92
CA GLY A 541 -6.66 16.64 -25.89
C GLY A 541 -6.49 18.14 -25.65
N GLU A 542 -6.59 18.58 -24.39
CA GLU A 542 -6.35 19.96 -23.98
C GLU A 542 -4.92 20.40 -24.29
N ALA A 543 -3.94 19.58 -23.90
CA ALA A 543 -2.51 19.85 -24.14
C ALA A 543 -2.16 19.89 -25.64
N ILE A 544 -2.72 18.99 -26.45
CA ILE A 544 -2.55 19.02 -27.92
C ILE A 544 -3.01 20.36 -28.48
N ASN A 545 -4.21 20.80 -28.08
CA ASN A 545 -4.78 22.06 -28.55
C ASN A 545 -3.94 23.27 -28.10
N GLU A 546 -3.47 23.29 -26.85
CA GLU A 546 -2.59 24.33 -26.31
C GLU A 546 -1.31 24.44 -27.15
N TYR A 547 -0.59 23.34 -27.35
CA TYR A 547 0.71 23.36 -28.06
C TYR A 547 0.59 23.61 -29.56
N LEU A 548 -0.48 23.14 -30.21
CA LEU A 548 -0.75 23.49 -31.61
C LEU A 548 -1.05 24.99 -31.76
N ALA A 549 -1.78 25.59 -30.83
CA ALA A 549 -2.03 27.03 -30.82
C ALA A 549 -0.74 27.83 -30.60
N LEU A 550 0.14 27.39 -29.68
CA LEU A 550 1.45 27.98 -29.46
C LEU A 550 2.32 27.95 -30.73
N LEU A 551 2.38 26.81 -31.42
CA LEU A 551 3.10 26.67 -32.69
C LEU A 551 2.58 27.61 -33.79
N ALA A 552 1.25 27.76 -33.89
CA ALA A 552 0.63 28.66 -34.86
C ALA A 552 1.00 30.13 -34.57
N SER A 553 1.05 30.51 -33.29
CA SER A 553 1.46 31.84 -32.85
C SER A 553 2.94 32.14 -33.14
N THR A 554 3.84 31.19 -32.85
CA THR A 554 5.28 31.32 -33.13
C THR A 554 5.54 31.51 -34.63
N LYS A 555 4.82 30.77 -35.48
CA LYS A 555 4.93 30.88 -36.95
C LYS A 555 4.46 32.23 -37.49
N ASN A 556 3.43 32.83 -36.88
CA ASN A 556 2.98 34.16 -37.24
C ASN A 556 3.99 35.23 -36.79
N GLY A 557 4.65 35.05 -35.64
CA GLY A 557 5.75 35.91 -35.18
C GLY A 557 6.96 35.90 -36.13
N GLU A 558 7.40 34.72 -36.58
CA GLU A 558 8.53 34.58 -37.53
C GLU A 558 8.22 35.19 -38.91
N LYS A 559 6.96 35.11 -39.37
CA LYS A 559 6.53 35.76 -40.62
C LYS A 559 6.54 37.29 -40.52
N VAL A 560 6.21 37.85 -39.36
CA VAL A 560 6.23 39.30 -39.12
C VAL A 560 7.67 39.80 -38.95
N SER A 561 8.57 39.02 -38.34
CA SER A 561 9.99 39.40 -38.19
C SER A 561 10.82 39.25 -39.47
N SER A 562 10.42 38.38 -40.40
CA SER A 562 11.09 38.18 -41.70
C SER A 562 10.61 39.12 -42.81
N SER A 563 9.59 39.94 -42.53
CA SER A 563 9.02 40.93 -43.46
C SER A 563 9.40 42.38 -43.14
N HIS A 564 10.36 42.59 -42.23
CA HIS A 564 10.96 43.88 -41.90
C HIS A 564 12.39 44.03 -42.40
#